data_AF-W0E9W5-F1
#
_entry.id   AF-W0E9W5-F1
#
_cell.length_a   1.000
_cell.length_b   1.000
_cell.length_c   1.000
_cell.angle_alpha   90.00
_cell.angle_beta   90.00
_cell.angle_gamma   90.00
#
_symmetry.space_group_name_H-M   'P 1'
#
loop_
_entity.id
_entity.type
_entity.pdbx_description
1 polymer ?
#
loop_
_entity_poly.entity_id
_entity_poly.type
_entity_poly.pdbx_seq_one_letter_code
_entity_poly.pdbx_strand_id
1 'polypeptide(L)'
;MPTIKPISDLRNNFNQISEICHKDGEPVFITKNGQGDLVVMSMALYERQQALLDLYQKLGEAEAQSNSGAERISHKDLMKNLREKING
;
A
#
# COMPACT_ATOMS: atom_id res chain seq x y z
N MET A 1 14.45 -10.31 -10.88
CA MET A 1 14.18 -9.44 -12.05
C MET A 1 12.68 -9.39 -12.27
N PRO A 2 12.10 -8.25 -12.65
CA PRO A 2 10.65 -8.15 -12.90
C PRO A 2 10.24 -9.07 -14.04
N THR A 3 9.13 -9.79 -13.86
CA THR A 3 8.56 -10.63 -14.92
C THR A 3 7.84 -9.73 -15.92
N ILE A 4 8.24 -9.78 -17.19
CA ILE A 4 7.67 -8.97 -18.27
C ILE A 4 7.01 -9.89 -19.30
N LYS A 5 5.75 -9.61 -19.67
CA LYS A 5 4.96 -10.39 -20.62
C LYS A 5 4.25 -9.50 -21.64
N PRO A 6 4.04 -9.94 -22.89
CA PRO A 6 3.24 -9.19 -23.86
C PRO A 6 1.76 -9.21 -23.49
N ILE A 7 1.00 -8.21 -23.94
CA ILE A 7 -0.45 -8.09 -23.69
C ILE A 7 -1.25 -9.31 -24.19
N SER A 8 -0.76 -10.03 -25.19
CA SER A 8 -1.37 -11.29 -25.67
C SER A 8 -1.40 -12.38 -24.59
N ASP A 9 -0.46 -12.37 -23.64
CA ASP A 9 -0.42 -13.36 -22.56
C ASP A 9 -1.52 -13.15 -21.53
N LEU A 10 -2.10 -11.94 -21.42
CA LEU A 10 -3.30 -11.74 -20.60
C LEU A 10 -4.49 -12.55 -21.10
N ARG A 11 -4.56 -12.79 -22.41
CA ARG A 11 -5.62 -13.64 -23.00
C ARG A 11 -5.24 -15.11 -22.97
N ASN A 12 -4.00 -15.43 -23.33
CA ASN A 12 -3.60 -16.81 -23.62
C ASN A 12 -3.03 -17.55 -22.41
N ASN A 13 -2.42 -16.82 -21.47
CA ASN A 13 -1.61 -17.36 -20.37
C ASN A 13 -2.01 -16.76 -19.02
N PHE A 14 -3.27 -16.32 -18.88
CA PHE A 14 -3.77 -15.65 -17.67
C PHE A 14 -3.55 -16.45 -16.39
N ASN A 15 -3.83 -17.76 -16.40
CA ASN A 15 -3.69 -18.60 -15.21
C ASN A 15 -2.24 -18.63 -14.70
N GLN A 16 -1.26 -18.69 -15.62
CA GLN A 16 0.15 -18.63 -15.25
C GLN A 16 0.52 -17.26 -14.66
N ILE A 17 0.03 -16.17 -15.25
CA ILE A 17 0.24 -14.81 -14.74
C ILE A 17 -0.37 -14.67 -13.34
N SER A 18 -1.59 -15.13 -13.14
CA SER A 18 -2.28 -15.13 -11.85
C SER A 18 -1.50 -15.92 -10.81
N GLU A 19 -1.02 -17.12 -11.16
CA GLU A 19 -0.22 -17.95 -10.26
C GLU A 19 1.08 -17.27 -9.83
N ILE A 20 1.81 -16.63 -10.76
CA ILE A 20 3.01 -15.82 -10.45
C ILE A 20 2.66 -14.71 -9.46
N CYS A 21 1.59 -13.95 -9.74
CA CYS A 21 1.16 -12.82 -8.90
C CYS A 21 0.77 -13.25 -7.46
N HIS A 22 0.33 -14.49 -7.28
CA HIS A 22 -0.07 -15.04 -5.98
C HIS A 22 1.08 -15.73 -5.25
N LYS A 23 1.89 -16.53 -5.94
CA LYS A 23 2.97 -17.32 -5.32
C LYS A 23 4.19 -16.49 -4.99
N ASP A 24 4.63 -15.68 -5.94
CA ASP A 24 5.87 -14.93 -5.80
C ASP A 24 5.63 -13.63 -5.01
N GLY A 25 4.37 -13.20 -4.90
CA GLY A 25 4.01 -11.95 -4.24
C GLY A 25 4.55 -10.71 -4.96
N GLU A 26 4.87 -10.86 -6.25
CA GLU A 26 5.49 -9.84 -7.08
C GLU A 26 4.58 -9.51 -8.29
N PRO A 27 4.60 -8.26 -8.77
CA PRO A 27 3.82 -7.87 -9.94
C PRO A 27 4.43 -8.38 -11.25
N VAL A 28 3.56 -8.63 -12.24
CA VAL A 28 3.94 -8.89 -13.63
C VAL A 28 3.71 -7.65 -14.47
N PHE A 29 4.73 -7.23 -15.20
CA PHE A 29 4.69 -6.08 -16.10
C PHE A 29 4.23 -6.51 -17.49
N ILE A 30 3.28 -5.77 -18.07
CA ILE A 30 2.70 -6.06 -19.37
C ILE A 30 3.19 -5.04 -20.39
N THR A 31 3.60 -5.53 -21.55
CA THR A 31 4.01 -4.70 -22.68
C THR A 31 3.03 -4.78 -23.84
N LYS A 32 2.90 -3.65 -24.56
CA LYS A 32 2.17 -3.54 -25.81
C LYS A 32 3.13 -2.98 -26.85
N ASN A 33 3.35 -3.72 -27.94
CA ASN A 33 4.32 -3.36 -28.99
C ASN A 33 5.74 -3.07 -28.45
N GLY A 34 6.18 -3.85 -27.45
CA GLY A 34 7.51 -3.71 -26.83
C GLY A 34 7.64 -2.57 -25.82
N GLN A 35 6.59 -1.78 -25.61
CA GLN A 35 6.57 -0.70 -24.62
C GLN A 35 5.79 -1.13 -23.37
N GLY A 36 6.24 -0.71 -22.19
CA GLY A 36 5.49 -0.93 -20.95
C GLY A 36 4.13 -0.24 -20.98
N ASP A 37 3.09 -0.94 -20.50
CA ASP A 37 1.69 -0.48 -20.59
C ASP A 37 0.97 -0.65 -19.24
N LEU A 38 0.97 -1.88 -18.69
CA LEU A 38 0.22 -2.21 -17.48
C LEU A 38 1.07 -3.00 -16.48
N VAL A 39 0.60 -3.04 -15.23
CA VAL A 39 1.12 -3.91 -14.18
C VAL A 39 -0.03 -4.74 -13.62
N VAL A 40 0.17 -6.05 -13.54
CA VAL A 40 -0.80 -7.00 -12.96
C VAL A 40 -0.23 -7.55 -11.68
N MET A 41 -1.02 -7.58 -10.63
CA MET A 41 -0.65 -8.13 -9.32
C MET A 41 -1.86 -8.73 -8.62
N SER A 42 -1.64 -9.52 -7.58
CA SER A 42 -2.72 -10.02 -6.74
C SER A 42 -3.35 -8.88 -5.93
N MET A 43 -4.63 -9.01 -5.61
CA MET A 43 -5.33 -8.02 -4.77
C MET A 43 -4.62 -7.83 -3.42
N ALA A 44 -4.17 -8.93 -2.80
CA ALA A 44 -3.45 -8.89 -1.54
C ALA A 44 -2.16 -8.06 -1.61
N LEU A 45 -1.39 -8.18 -2.71
CA LEU A 45 -0.19 -7.36 -2.90
C LEU A 45 -0.55 -5.87 -3.06
N TYR A 46 -1.57 -5.58 -3.87
CA TYR A 46 -2.05 -4.21 -4.07
C TYR A 46 -2.50 -3.56 -2.75
N GLU A 47 -3.36 -4.24 -1.98
CA GLU A 47 -3.85 -3.76 -0.69
C GLU A 47 -2.72 -3.55 0.32
N ARG A 48 -1.76 -4.48 0.37
CA ARG A 48 -0.57 -4.34 1.23
C ARG A 48 0.25 -3.10 0.87
N GLN A 49 0.46 -2.84 -0.42
CA GLN A 49 1.18 -1.65 -0.88
C GLN A 49 0.43 -0.36 -0.50
N GLN A 50 -0.89 -0.33 -0.69
CA GLN A 50 -1.72 0.83 -0.27
C GLN A 50 -1.65 1.07 1.24
N ALA A 51 -1.78 0.01 2.05
CA ALA A 51 -1.68 0.11 3.51
C ALA A 51 -0.30 0.61 3.96
N LEU A 52 0.76 0.20 3.27
CA LEU A 52 2.13 0.65 3.59
C LEU A 52 2.32 2.14 3.26
N LEU A 53 1.77 2.62 2.14
CA LEU A 53 1.81 4.04 1.77
C LEU A 53 1.05 4.91 2.79
N ASP A 54 -0.15 4.50 3.18
CA ASP A 54 -0.95 5.18 4.22
C ASP A 54 -0.21 5.22 5.56
N LEU A 55 0.42 4.11 5.97
CA LEU A 55 1.24 4.07 7.17
C LEU A 55 2.41 5.07 7.10
N TYR A 56 3.15 5.09 5.98
CA TYR A 56 4.27 6.02 5.83
C TYR A 56 3.83 7.47 5.83
N GLN A 57 2.68 7.79 5.22
CA GLN A 57 2.11 9.12 5.29
C GLN A 57 1.84 9.55 6.74
N LYS A 58 1.13 8.70 7.52
CA LYS A 58 0.82 8.98 8.93
C LYS A 58 2.06 9.13 9.80
N LEU A 59 3.08 8.30 9.55
CA LEU A 59 4.36 8.41 10.25
C LEU A 59 5.06 9.73 9.91
N GLY A 60 5.08 10.13 8.64
CA GLY A 60 5.67 11.42 8.23
C GLY A 60 4.96 12.62 8.85
N GLU A 61 3.62 12.58 8.92
CA GLU A 61 2.83 13.60 9.62
C GLU A 61 3.19 13.67 11.12
N ALA A 62 3.27 12.51 11.79
CA ALA A 62 3.63 12.43 13.21
C ALA A 62 5.08 12.91 13.49
N GLU A 63 6.03 12.58 12.62
CA GLU A 63 7.42 13.07 12.71
C GLU A 63 7.49 14.59 12.55
N ALA A 64 6.80 15.14 11.54
CA ALA A 64 6.71 16.58 11.33
C ALA A 64 6.09 17.30 12.55
N GLN A 65 5.01 16.75 13.12
CA GLN A 65 4.40 17.29 14.34
C GLN A 65 5.32 17.18 15.57
N SER A 66 6.04 16.07 15.71
CA SER A 66 7.01 15.91 16.80
C SER A 66 8.13 16.96 16.74
N ASN A 67 8.56 17.30 15.53
CA ASN A 67 9.65 18.25 15.27
C ASN A 67 9.21 19.72 15.26
N SER A 68 7.91 20.02 15.10
CA SER A 68 7.41 21.40 15.04
C SER A 68 7.39 22.12 16.39
N GLY A 69 7.66 21.42 17.49
CA GLY A 69 7.54 21.98 18.84
C GLY A 69 6.09 22.18 19.30
N ALA A 70 5.13 21.55 18.62
CA ALA A 70 3.72 21.59 19.00
C ALA A 70 3.52 21.17 20.47
N GLU A 71 2.57 21.82 21.13
CA GLU A 71 2.23 21.52 22.53
C GLU A 71 1.79 20.06 22.66
N ARG A 72 2.41 19.35 23.60
CA ARG A 72 2.15 17.94 23.84
C ARG A 72 1.26 17.80 25.06
N ILE A 73 0.29 16.89 24.99
CA ILE A 73 -0.53 16.52 26.14
C ILE A 73 -0.04 15.20 26.73
N SER A 74 -0.16 15.06 28.05
CA SER A 74 0.18 13.80 28.70
C SER A 74 -0.82 12.71 28.31
N HIS A 75 -0.38 11.45 28.35
CA HIS A 75 -1.28 10.31 28.13
C HIS A 75 -2.48 10.32 29.10
N LYS A 76 -2.25 10.75 30.35
CA LYS A 76 -3.30 10.85 31.38
C LYS A 76 -4.37 11.87 30.98
N ASP A 77 -3.97 13.05 30.53
CA ASP A 77 -4.89 14.13 30.15
C ASP A 77 -5.64 13.77 28.86
N LEU A 78 -4.95 13.16 27.89
CA LEU A 78 -5.58 12.62 26.68
C LEU A 78 -6.70 11.63 27.02
N MET A 79 -6.41 10.63 27.86
CA MET A 79 -7.39 9.61 28.24
C MET A 79 -8.55 10.17 29.05
N LYS A 80 -8.30 11.18 29.90
CA LYS A 80 -9.35 11.91 30.61
C LYS A 80 -10.31 12.59 29.61
N ASN A 81 -9.77 13.38 28.68
CA ASN A 81 -10.55 14.11 27.67
C ASN A 81 -11.37 13.17 26.77
N LEU A 82 -10.82 12.02 26.38
CA LEU A 82 -11.54 11.03 25.57
C LEU A 82 -12.74 10.43 26.31
N ARG A 83 -12.57 10.06 27.59
CA ARG A 83 -13.65 9.50 28.41
C ARG A 83 -14.77 10.51 28.65
N GLU A 84 -14.42 11.78 28.87
CA GLU A 84 -15.39 12.86 29.03
C GLU A 84 -16.22 13.07 27.76
N LYS A 85 -15.63 12.94 26.56
CA LYS A 85 -16.37 13.04 25.28
C LYS A 85 -17.31 11.86 24.99
N ILE A 86 -17.02 10.67 25.51
CA ILE A 86 -17.84 9.47 25.28
C ILE A 86 -19.01 9.40 26.27
N ASN A 87 -18.81 9.88 27.50
CA ASN A 87 -19.81 9.83 28.57
C ASN A 87 -20.61 11.14 28.74
N GLY A 88 -20.40 12.10 27.83
CA GLY A 88 -21.07 13.40 27.80
C GLY A 88 -22.10 13.51 26.69
#